data_AF-A0A2N4TMN5-F1
#
_entry.id   AF-A0A2N4TMN5-F1
#
_cell.length_a   1.000
_cell.length_b   1.000
_cell.length_c   1.000
_cell.angle_alpha   90.00
_cell.angle_beta   90.00
_cell.angle_gamma   90.00
#
_symmetry.space_group_name_H-M   'P 1'
#
loop_
_entity.id
_entity.type
_entity.pdbx_description
1 polymer ?
#
loop_
_entity_poly.entity_id
_entity_poly.type
_entity_poly.pdbx_seq_one_letter_code
_entity_poly.pdbx_strand_id
1 'polypeptide(L)'
;MDSVDLEVLKTSVRWLEQGRRVLLVTVVKTWGSSPRPEGAMLALRDDGVVIGSVSGGCIEDDLIDRVRREGLHYTKPEAVKYGISAEEAHRFGLPCGGTLQLVLEPLNASSGIDALLRAVEAGQLVARTLDMATGASTLQHATVTDGLQFDEARLVTIHGPRYRMLVIGAGQLSRYLCQIAVGLDYQVTVCDPREEYSEEWSIPGVAMVRTMPDDTVMAMKLDERCAVIALTHDPKLDDLALMEALKTPAFYVGALGSRRNNANRRERLKEFDLSDAELARLHGPVGIYIGSRTPPEIAISILAEVTAAKNGVSLPTILQVEGAKAAREIAANAASSCAAPQT
;
A
#
# COMPACT_ATOMS: atom_id res chain seq x y z
N MET A 1 2.50 -5.81 -3.06
CA MET A 1 2.42 -6.71 -1.89
C MET A 1 2.78 -5.90 -0.67
N ASP A 2 2.23 -6.21 0.51
CA ASP A 2 2.72 -5.58 1.75
C ASP A 2 4.09 -6.16 2.15
N SER A 3 4.78 -5.50 3.09
CA SER A 3 6.11 -5.94 3.55
C SER A 3 6.09 -7.27 4.26
N VAL A 4 5.00 -7.57 4.99
CA VAL A 4 4.88 -8.80 5.78
C VAL A 4 4.80 -9.99 4.85
N ASP A 5 3.92 -9.94 3.86
CA ASP A 5 3.77 -10.97 2.85
C ASP A 5 5.06 -11.15 2.04
N LEU A 6 5.77 -10.05 1.70
CA LEU A 6 7.07 -10.13 1.03
C LEU A 6 8.11 -10.83 1.91
N GLU A 7 8.12 -10.54 3.21
CA GLU A 7 9.01 -11.19 4.18
C GLU A 7 8.68 -12.68 4.36
N VAL A 8 7.39 -13.04 4.35
CA VAL A 8 6.91 -14.43 4.36
C VAL A 8 7.47 -15.19 3.17
N LEU A 9 7.35 -14.66 1.95
CA LEU A 9 7.85 -15.30 0.75
C LEU A 9 9.39 -15.41 0.74
N LYS A 10 10.10 -14.32 1.10
CA LYS A 10 11.58 -14.32 1.20
C LYS A 10 12.08 -15.33 2.22
N THR A 11 11.45 -15.37 3.39
CA THR A 11 11.82 -16.31 4.45
C THR A 11 11.50 -17.75 4.06
N SER A 12 10.40 -17.98 3.35
CA SER A 12 10.05 -19.29 2.82
C SER A 12 11.13 -19.84 1.90
N VAL A 13 11.61 -19.03 0.93
CA VAL A 13 12.71 -19.43 0.04
C VAL A 13 13.97 -19.75 0.84
N ARG A 14 14.36 -18.86 1.77
CA ARG A 14 15.53 -19.08 2.64
C ARG A 14 15.42 -20.38 3.45
N TRP A 15 14.25 -20.73 3.97
CA TRP A 15 14.05 -21.98 4.70
C TRP A 15 14.14 -23.21 3.79
N LEU A 16 13.60 -23.14 2.58
CA LEU A 16 13.74 -24.22 1.58
C LEU A 16 15.22 -24.45 1.21
N GLU A 17 15.98 -23.38 1.01
CA GLU A 17 17.43 -23.44 0.74
C GLU A 17 18.23 -24.08 1.90
N GLN A 18 17.72 -23.95 3.13
CA GLN A 18 18.29 -24.61 4.32
C GLN A 18 17.85 -26.08 4.46
N GLY A 19 17.16 -26.64 3.45
CA GLY A 19 16.67 -28.01 3.47
C GLY A 19 15.48 -28.24 4.42
N ARG A 20 14.81 -27.17 4.86
CA ARG A 20 13.66 -27.25 5.76
C ARG A 20 12.38 -27.42 4.96
N ARG A 21 11.40 -28.14 5.52
CA ARG A 21 10.06 -28.19 4.94
C ARG A 21 9.26 -26.99 5.42
N VAL A 22 8.51 -26.38 4.50
CA VAL A 22 7.76 -25.15 4.73
C VAL A 22 6.33 -25.34 4.24
N LEU A 23 5.36 -24.92 5.05
CA LEU A 23 3.96 -24.80 4.70
C LEU A 23 3.64 -23.32 4.53
N LEU A 24 3.24 -22.92 3.33
CA LEU A 24 2.68 -21.60 3.08
C LEU A 24 1.18 -21.65 3.29
N VAL A 25 0.67 -20.77 4.14
CA VAL A 25 -0.74 -20.67 4.48
C VAL A 25 -1.26 -19.35 3.93
N THR A 26 -2.34 -19.40 3.15
CA THR A 26 -2.96 -18.20 2.55
C THR A 26 -4.41 -18.12 2.94
N VAL A 27 -4.86 -16.94 3.40
CA VAL A 27 -6.29 -16.67 3.59
C VAL A 27 -6.96 -16.53 2.23
N VAL A 28 -7.82 -17.47 1.86
CA VAL A 28 -8.51 -17.46 0.56
C VAL A 28 -9.94 -16.97 0.63
N LYS A 29 -10.54 -16.97 1.82
CA LYS A 29 -11.88 -16.46 2.02
C LYS A 29 -12.13 -16.04 3.45
N THR A 30 -12.88 -14.96 3.62
CA THR A 30 -13.31 -14.49 4.94
C THR A 30 -14.83 -14.32 4.98
N TRP A 31 -15.46 -14.63 6.11
CA TRP A 31 -16.87 -14.33 6.37
C TRP A 31 -17.00 -13.60 7.70
N GLY A 32 -17.83 -12.55 7.73
CA GLY A 32 -17.98 -11.70 8.90
C GLY A 32 -16.72 -10.85 9.16
N SER A 33 -16.52 -10.47 10.43
CA SER A 33 -15.33 -9.72 10.82
C SER A 33 -14.12 -10.65 10.93
N SER A 34 -13.18 -10.51 10.00
CA SER A 34 -11.90 -11.24 10.02
C SER A 34 -10.76 -10.32 10.47
N PRO A 35 -9.84 -10.79 11.32
CA PRO A 35 -8.66 -10.04 11.76
C PRO A 35 -7.64 -9.77 10.63
N ARG A 36 -7.63 -10.60 9.57
CA ARG A 36 -6.77 -10.44 8.39
C ARG A 36 -7.59 -10.53 7.10
N PRO A 37 -7.25 -9.75 6.06
CA PRO A 37 -7.95 -9.79 4.79
C PRO A 37 -7.59 -11.05 3.97
N GLU A 38 -8.38 -11.30 2.93
CA GLU A 38 -8.02 -12.27 1.88
C GLU A 38 -6.66 -11.92 1.26
N GLY A 39 -5.85 -12.94 1.03
CA GLY A 39 -4.48 -12.82 0.53
C GLY A 39 -3.42 -12.78 1.63
N ALA A 40 -3.77 -12.57 2.90
CA ALA A 40 -2.80 -12.58 4.01
C ALA A 40 -2.08 -13.94 4.10
N MET A 41 -0.76 -13.89 4.31
CA MET A 41 0.10 -15.08 4.31
C MET A 41 0.76 -15.36 5.67
N LEU A 42 1.02 -16.64 5.90
CA LEU A 42 1.84 -17.17 6.98
C LEU A 42 2.72 -18.28 6.41
N ALA A 43 4.00 -18.32 6.76
CA ALA A 43 4.85 -19.49 6.51
C ALA A 43 5.17 -20.17 7.83
N LEU A 44 5.01 -21.49 7.84
CA LEU A 44 5.24 -22.37 8.98
C LEU A 44 6.30 -23.41 8.60
N ARG A 45 7.38 -23.45 9.37
CA ARG A 45 8.47 -24.41 9.19
C ARG A 45 8.20 -25.70 9.94
N ASP A 46 8.84 -26.79 9.53
CA ASP A 46 8.73 -28.13 10.12
C ASP A 46 9.09 -28.28 11.61
N ASP A 47 9.66 -27.26 12.26
CA ASP A 47 9.93 -27.20 13.69
C ASP A 47 8.99 -26.26 14.47
N GLY A 48 7.95 -25.74 13.81
CA GLY A 48 6.97 -24.84 14.40
C GLY A 48 7.39 -23.38 14.45
N VAL A 49 8.49 -23.00 13.80
CA VAL A 49 8.85 -21.57 13.62
C VAL A 49 7.96 -20.96 12.53
N VAL A 50 7.43 -19.77 12.80
CA VAL A 50 6.48 -19.08 11.90
C VAL A 50 6.89 -17.66 11.56
N ILE A 51 6.40 -17.16 10.44
CA ILE A 51 6.46 -15.76 10.03
C ILE A 51 5.18 -15.38 9.29
N GLY A 52 4.73 -14.14 9.43
CA GLY A 52 3.44 -13.70 8.90
C GLY A 52 2.27 -14.02 9.84
N SER A 53 1.05 -13.84 9.37
CA SER A 53 -0.15 -14.03 10.18
C SER A 53 -1.42 -14.11 9.32
N VAL A 54 -2.31 -15.03 9.70
CA VAL A 54 -3.63 -15.25 9.09
C VAL A 54 -4.79 -14.94 10.03
N SER A 55 -4.57 -14.92 11.35
CA SER A 55 -5.61 -14.54 12.32
C SER A 55 -5.16 -13.61 13.45
N GLY A 56 -3.86 -13.44 13.66
CA GLY A 56 -3.32 -12.62 14.74
C GLY A 56 -3.00 -13.39 16.02
N GLY A 57 -2.88 -14.73 15.95
CA GLY A 57 -2.35 -15.57 17.03
C GLY A 57 -3.00 -16.95 17.08
N CYS A 58 -4.32 -17.01 17.22
CA CYS A 58 -4.97 -18.25 17.65
C CYS A 58 -4.95 -19.38 16.62
N ILE A 59 -5.12 -19.08 15.33
CA ILE A 59 -4.99 -20.10 14.27
C ILE A 59 -3.51 -20.47 14.09
N GLU A 60 -2.61 -19.50 14.22
CA GLU A 60 -1.17 -19.74 14.16
C GLU A 60 -0.72 -20.74 15.24
N ASP A 61 -1.19 -20.59 16.48
CA ASP A 61 -0.90 -21.51 17.60
C ASP A 61 -1.37 -22.94 17.31
N ASP A 62 -2.59 -23.12 16.78
CA ASP A 62 -3.12 -24.44 16.41
C ASP A 62 -2.29 -25.11 15.31
N LEU A 63 -1.89 -24.36 14.29
CA LEU A 63 -1.03 -24.85 13.22
C LEU A 63 0.36 -25.25 13.75
N ILE A 64 0.95 -24.44 14.64
CA ILE A 64 2.23 -24.73 15.30
C ILE A 64 2.14 -26.02 16.12
N ASP A 65 1.11 -26.15 16.95
CA ASP A 65 0.90 -27.31 17.81
C ASP A 65 0.69 -28.58 16.97
N ARG A 66 -0.07 -28.50 15.88
CA ARG A 66 -0.25 -29.61 14.93
C ARG A 66 1.10 -30.03 14.33
N VAL A 67 1.88 -29.08 13.81
CA VAL A 67 3.21 -29.39 13.23
C VAL A 67 4.16 -29.98 14.27
N ARG A 68 4.15 -29.51 15.53
CA ARG A 68 5.01 -30.05 16.58
C ARG A 68 4.60 -31.46 17.02
N ARG A 69 3.31 -31.73 17.13
CA ARG A 69 2.79 -33.03 17.58
C ARG A 69 2.85 -34.09 16.50
N GLU A 70 2.44 -33.72 15.30
CA GLU A 70 2.20 -34.67 14.22
C GLU A 70 3.31 -34.62 13.18
N GLY A 71 4.05 -33.51 13.06
CA GLY A 71 4.98 -33.27 11.96
C GLY A 71 4.29 -32.64 10.75
N LEU A 72 5.10 -32.12 9.83
CA LEU A 72 4.61 -31.52 8.58
C LEU A 72 4.46 -32.61 7.51
N HIS A 73 3.26 -33.17 7.36
CA HIS A 73 2.98 -34.32 6.49
C HIS A 73 2.23 -34.00 5.19
N TYR A 74 1.93 -32.73 4.94
CA TYR A 74 1.26 -32.29 3.72
C TYR A 74 2.12 -32.62 2.49
N THR A 75 1.56 -33.36 1.54
CA THR A 75 2.19 -33.72 0.26
C THR A 75 1.60 -32.98 -0.93
N LYS A 76 0.40 -32.41 -0.75
CA LYS A 76 -0.33 -31.59 -1.72
C LYS A 76 -1.03 -30.44 -0.99
N PRO A 77 -1.44 -29.39 -1.71
CA PRO A 77 -2.23 -28.32 -1.12
C PRO A 77 -3.57 -28.83 -0.58
N GLU A 78 -4.01 -28.25 0.54
CA GLU A 78 -5.31 -28.57 1.14
C GLU A 78 -6.02 -27.30 1.59
N ALA A 79 -7.34 -27.24 1.39
CA ALA A 79 -8.16 -26.15 1.89
C ALA A 79 -8.80 -26.54 3.24
N VAL A 80 -8.66 -25.68 4.23
CA VAL A 80 -9.20 -25.88 5.59
C VAL A 80 -10.04 -24.69 6.00
N LYS A 81 -11.09 -24.96 6.79
CA LYS A 81 -12.00 -23.92 7.31
C LYS A 81 -11.87 -23.85 8.82
N TYR A 82 -11.78 -22.63 9.34
CA TYR A 82 -11.68 -22.32 10.77
C TYR A 82 -12.87 -21.47 11.19
N GLY A 83 -13.37 -21.71 12.41
CA GLY A 83 -14.51 -20.96 12.97
C GLY A 83 -15.85 -21.39 12.38
N ILE A 84 -16.05 -22.70 12.14
CA ILE A 84 -17.31 -23.25 11.63
C ILE A 84 -18.35 -23.30 12.76
N SER A 85 -17.91 -23.58 13.99
CA SER A 85 -18.75 -23.54 15.19
C SER A 85 -18.51 -22.29 16.03
N ALA A 86 -19.51 -21.89 16.84
CA ALA A 86 -19.37 -20.77 17.78
C ALA A 86 -18.27 -21.03 18.82
N GLU A 87 -18.05 -22.29 19.20
CA GLU A 87 -17.00 -22.70 20.14
C GLU A 87 -15.61 -22.60 19.51
N GLU A 88 -15.45 -23.00 18.25
CA GLU A 88 -14.22 -22.76 17.48
C GLU A 88 -13.99 -21.26 17.28
N ALA A 89 -15.01 -20.49 16.91
CA ALA A 89 -14.87 -19.04 16.71
C ALA A 89 -14.42 -18.34 18.00
N HIS A 90 -14.94 -18.76 19.15
CA HIS A 90 -14.48 -18.24 20.45
C HIS A 90 -13.05 -18.67 20.76
N ARG A 91 -12.71 -19.96 20.56
CA ARG A 91 -11.36 -20.50 20.76
C ARG A 91 -10.31 -19.80 19.89
N PHE A 92 -10.66 -19.47 18.66
CA PHE A 92 -9.76 -18.81 17.71
C PHE A 92 -9.77 -17.28 17.80
N GLY A 93 -10.41 -16.70 18.82
CA GLY A 93 -10.41 -15.25 19.02
C GLY A 93 -11.04 -14.52 17.84
N LEU A 94 -12.11 -15.08 17.26
CA LEU A 94 -12.92 -14.46 16.20
C LEU A 94 -14.15 -13.82 16.89
N PRO A 95 -14.03 -12.59 17.44
CA PRO A 95 -14.96 -12.03 18.43
C PRO A 95 -16.39 -11.79 17.92
N CYS A 96 -16.70 -12.10 16.67
CA CYS A 96 -17.99 -11.83 16.05
C CYS A 96 -18.55 -13.02 15.23
N GLY A 97 -18.06 -14.25 15.46
CA GLY A 97 -18.49 -15.40 14.66
C GLY A 97 -17.94 -15.38 13.22
N GLY A 98 -16.74 -14.82 13.05
CA GLY A 98 -16.05 -14.85 11.76
C GLY A 98 -15.62 -16.27 11.40
N THR A 99 -15.61 -16.58 10.11
CA THR A 99 -15.09 -17.85 9.58
C THR A 99 -13.99 -17.52 8.58
N LEU A 100 -12.95 -18.35 8.54
CA LEU A 100 -11.82 -18.23 7.63
C LEU A 100 -11.68 -19.50 6.80
N GLN A 101 -11.40 -19.37 5.51
CA GLN A 101 -10.91 -20.47 4.68
C GLN A 101 -9.46 -20.20 4.33
N LEU A 102 -8.62 -21.19 4.58
CA LEU A 102 -7.18 -21.15 4.34
C LEU A 102 -6.79 -22.22 3.33
N VAL A 103 -5.80 -21.91 2.50
CA VAL A 103 -5.07 -22.93 1.72
C VAL A 103 -3.73 -23.17 2.39
N LEU A 104 -3.47 -24.43 2.71
CA LEU A 104 -2.22 -24.95 3.25
C LEU A 104 -1.41 -25.56 2.09
N GLU A 105 -0.38 -24.87 1.61
CA GLU A 105 0.46 -25.27 0.50
C GLU A 105 1.84 -25.77 1.00
N PRO A 106 2.16 -27.08 0.91
CA PRO A 106 3.51 -27.56 1.17
C PRO A 106 4.45 -27.10 0.07
N LEU A 107 5.38 -26.20 0.41
CA LEU A 107 6.25 -25.60 -0.59
C LEU A 107 7.30 -26.57 -1.09
N ASN A 108 7.52 -26.53 -2.41
CA ASN A 108 8.55 -27.27 -3.10
C ASN A 108 9.03 -26.48 -4.35
N ALA A 109 9.90 -27.06 -5.16
CA ALA A 109 10.44 -26.38 -6.36
C ALA A 109 9.33 -25.95 -7.35
N SER A 110 8.27 -26.73 -7.49
CA SER A 110 7.12 -26.43 -8.37
C SER A 110 6.23 -25.30 -7.84
N SER A 111 6.39 -24.90 -6.57
CA SER A 111 5.68 -23.76 -5.98
C SER A 111 6.14 -22.42 -6.55
N GLY A 112 7.27 -22.35 -7.26
CA GLY A 112 7.65 -21.17 -8.03
C GLY A 112 7.88 -19.87 -7.23
N ILE A 113 8.06 -19.96 -5.91
CA ILE A 113 8.16 -18.77 -5.02
C ILE A 113 9.39 -17.91 -5.36
N ASP A 114 10.52 -18.54 -5.67
CA ASP A 114 11.74 -17.85 -6.07
C ASP A 114 11.59 -17.10 -7.41
N ALA A 115 10.90 -17.70 -8.39
CA ALA A 115 10.56 -17.02 -9.65
C ALA A 115 9.58 -15.86 -9.43
N LEU A 116 8.62 -16.02 -8.52
CA LEU A 116 7.67 -14.98 -8.13
C LEU A 116 8.41 -13.77 -7.51
N LEU A 117 9.33 -14.01 -6.57
CA LEU A 117 10.11 -12.96 -5.93
C LEU A 117 10.93 -12.16 -6.95
N ARG A 118 11.62 -12.83 -7.88
CA ARG A 118 12.36 -12.15 -8.95
C ARG A 118 11.47 -11.24 -9.79
N ALA A 119 10.28 -11.71 -10.16
CA ALA A 119 9.33 -10.92 -10.94
C ALA A 119 8.84 -9.68 -10.16
N VAL A 120 8.50 -9.84 -8.88
CA VAL A 120 8.10 -8.74 -8.00
C VAL A 120 9.24 -7.73 -7.79
N GLU A 121 10.47 -8.18 -7.60
CA GLU A 121 11.65 -7.33 -7.46
C GLU A 121 12.01 -6.59 -8.76
N ALA A 122 11.66 -7.15 -9.91
CA ALA A 122 11.73 -6.48 -11.21
C ALA A 122 10.57 -5.47 -11.44
N GLY A 123 9.70 -5.26 -10.45
CA GLY A 123 8.56 -4.32 -10.54
C GLY A 123 7.34 -4.88 -11.27
N GLN A 124 7.27 -6.19 -11.50
CA GLN A 124 6.15 -6.80 -12.23
C GLN A 124 4.98 -7.11 -11.31
N LEU A 125 3.76 -6.87 -11.80
CA LEU A 125 2.52 -7.37 -11.21
C LEU A 125 2.21 -8.74 -11.82
N VAL A 126 2.04 -9.74 -10.96
CA VAL A 126 2.04 -11.17 -11.30
C VAL A 126 0.86 -11.88 -10.66
N ALA A 127 0.12 -12.64 -11.47
CA ALA A 127 -0.83 -13.63 -10.99
C ALA A 127 -0.10 -14.98 -10.84
N ARG A 128 -0.10 -15.52 -9.61
CA ARG A 128 0.35 -16.88 -9.33
C ARG A 128 -0.86 -17.80 -9.23
N THR A 129 -0.95 -18.77 -10.13
CA THR A 129 -2.00 -19.81 -10.12
C THR A 129 -1.42 -21.11 -9.59
N LEU A 130 -1.87 -21.53 -8.41
CA LEU A 130 -1.58 -22.81 -7.77
C LEU A 130 -2.64 -23.84 -8.18
N ASP A 131 -2.19 -25.02 -8.60
CA ASP A 131 -3.03 -26.20 -8.82
C ASP A 131 -3.13 -27.02 -7.53
N MET A 132 -4.33 -27.20 -7.00
CA MET A 132 -4.57 -27.85 -5.71
C MET A 132 -4.34 -29.37 -5.75
N ALA A 133 -4.39 -29.99 -6.94
CA ALA A 133 -4.19 -31.44 -7.07
C ALA A 133 -2.70 -31.80 -7.11
N THR A 134 -1.88 -30.94 -7.70
CA THR A 134 -0.46 -31.22 -7.96
C THR A 134 0.51 -30.41 -7.10
N GLY A 135 0.08 -29.27 -6.56
CA GLY A 135 0.96 -28.31 -5.89
C GLY A 135 1.88 -27.54 -6.84
N ALA A 136 1.71 -27.69 -8.16
CA ALA A 136 2.45 -26.90 -9.14
C ALA A 136 1.83 -25.51 -9.28
N SER A 137 2.67 -24.52 -9.58
CA SER A 137 2.22 -23.16 -9.82
C SER A 137 2.70 -22.61 -11.17
N THR A 138 1.92 -21.70 -11.72
CA THR A 138 2.27 -20.94 -12.92
C THR A 138 2.18 -19.44 -12.65
N LEU A 139 3.02 -18.66 -13.32
CA LEU A 139 3.07 -17.20 -13.19
C LEU A 139 2.61 -16.55 -14.50
N GLN A 140 1.72 -15.58 -14.40
CA GLN A 140 1.21 -14.79 -15.52
C GLN A 140 1.23 -13.31 -15.16
N HIS A 141 1.20 -12.43 -16.17
CA HIS A 141 1.04 -11.01 -15.92
C HIS A 141 -0.34 -10.72 -15.30
N ALA A 142 -0.40 -9.82 -14.34
CA ALA A 142 -1.63 -9.36 -13.71
C ALA A 142 -1.81 -7.85 -13.84
N THR A 143 -3.04 -7.41 -13.69
CA THR A 143 -3.50 -6.03 -13.68
C THR A 143 -3.93 -5.61 -12.27
N VAL A 144 -4.00 -4.31 -11.99
CA VAL A 144 -4.40 -3.80 -10.66
C VAL A 144 -5.84 -4.13 -10.28
N THR A 145 -6.68 -4.49 -11.25
CA THR A 145 -8.06 -4.92 -11.04
C THR A 145 -8.19 -6.41 -10.73
N ASP A 146 -7.13 -7.19 -10.91
CA ASP A 146 -7.14 -8.60 -10.58
C ASP A 146 -7.14 -8.80 -9.07
N GLY A 147 -7.91 -9.76 -8.60
CA GLY A 147 -8.04 -10.13 -7.20
C GLY A 147 -7.68 -11.58 -6.95
N LEU A 148 -7.64 -11.96 -5.67
CA LEU A 148 -7.54 -13.35 -5.27
C LEU A 148 -8.78 -14.12 -5.77
N GLN A 149 -8.57 -15.31 -6.34
CA GLN A 149 -9.64 -16.20 -6.77
C GLN A 149 -9.36 -17.61 -6.28
N PHE A 150 -10.38 -18.30 -5.78
CA PHE A 150 -10.27 -19.67 -5.29
C PHE A 150 -11.53 -20.48 -5.62
N ASP A 151 -11.37 -21.62 -6.28
CA ASP A 151 -12.46 -22.50 -6.74
C ASP A 151 -12.32 -23.97 -6.30
N GLU A 152 -11.57 -24.23 -5.23
CA GLU A 152 -11.19 -25.57 -4.70
C GLU A 152 -10.23 -26.36 -5.59
N ALA A 153 -10.21 -26.14 -6.91
CA ALA A 153 -9.26 -26.77 -7.83
C ALA A 153 -8.00 -25.91 -8.01
N ARG A 154 -8.15 -24.58 -7.98
CA ARG A 154 -7.09 -23.61 -8.22
C ARG A 154 -7.18 -22.45 -7.25
N LEU A 155 -6.01 -21.94 -6.87
CA LEU A 155 -5.85 -20.68 -6.14
C LEU A 155 -5.05 -19.70 -7.01
N VAL A 156 -5.66 -18.58 -7.38
CA VAL A 156 -5.00 -17.45 -8.04
C VAL A 156 -4.74 -16.36 -7.00
N THR A 157 -3.49 -15.94 -6.88
CA THR A 157 -3.04 -14.88 -5.96
C THR A 157 -2.29 -13.79 -6.73
N ILE A 158 -2.51 -12.53 -6.37
CA ILE A 158 -1.92 -11.38 -7.06
C ILE A 158 -0.79 -10.79 -6.23
N HIS A 159 0.39 -10.74 -6.83
CA HIS A 159 1.64 -10.33 -6.20
C HIS A 159 2.27 -9.23 -7.03
N GLY A 160 2.73 -8.16 -6.40
CA GLY A 160 3.36 -7.06 -7.12
C GLY A 160 4.28 -6.27 -6.20
N PRO A 161 4.98 -5.25 -6.72
CA PRO A 161 5.89 -4.46 -5.92
C PRO A 161 5.19 -3.84 -4.71
N ARG A 162 5.98 -3.46 -3.70
CA ARG A 162 5.47 -2.67 -2.58
C ARG A 162 4.94 -1.34 -3.11
N TYR A 163 4.00 -0.75 -2.38
CA TYR A 163 3.61 0.62 -2.69
C TYR A 163 4.79 1.55 -2.44
N ARG A 164 5.16 2.34 -3.44
CA ARG A 164 6.31 3.25 -3.39
C ARG A 164 5.81 4.68 -3.27
N MET A 165 6.51 5.50 -2.49
CA MET A 165 6.16 6.91 -2.33
C MET A 165 7.40 7.76 -2.57
N LEU A 166 7.33 8.63 -3.56
CA LEU A 166 8.32 9.67 -3.80
C LEU A 166 7.83 10.99 -3.20
N VAL A 167 8.57 11.51 -2.24
CA VAL A 167 8.28 12.80 -1.59
C VAL A 167 9.31 13.82 -2.08
N ILE A 168 8.84 14.91 -2.68
CA ILE A 168 9.73 15.99 -3.14
C ILE A 168 9.81 17.03 -2.03
N GLY A 169 11.04 17.31 -1.60
CA GLY A 169 11.35 18.22 -0.51
C GLY A 169 11.61 17.51 0.81
N ALA A 170 12.69 17.89 1.47
CA ALA A 170 13.15 17.40 2.76
C ALA A 170 12.82 18.40 3.90
N GLY A 171 11.64 19.04 3.82
CA GLY A 171 11.14 19.97 4.82
C GLY A 171 10.56 19.28 6.08
N GLN A 172 10.16 20.07 7.07
CA GLN A 172 9.60 19.55 8.33
C GLN A 172 8.30 18.76 8.13
N LEU A 173 7.42 19.18 7.22
CA LEU A 173 6.20 18.42 6.88
C LEU A 173 6.54 17.04 6.32
N SER A 174 7.51 16.96 5.40
CA SER A 174 7.97 15.72 4.80
C SER A 174 8.45 14.73 5.87
N ARG A 175 9.08 15.20 6.96
CA ARG A 175 9.52 14.32 8.05
C ARG A 175 8.35 13.58 8.70
N TYR A 176 7.29 14.29 9.08
CA TYR A 176 6.10 13.69 9.67
C TYR A 176 5.37 12.77 8.69
N LEU A 177 5.24 13.20 7.43
CA LEU A 177 4.61 12.39 6.39
C LEU A 177 5.38 11.08 6.18
N CYS A 178 6.71 11.13 6.08
CA CYS A 178 7.55 9.96 5.90
C CYS A 178 7.45 8.98 7.07
N GLN A 179 7.46 9.46 8.32
CA GLN A 179 7.31 8.62 9.51
C GLN A 179 5.99 7.83 9.49
N ILE A 180 4.88 8.50 9.16
CA ILE A 180 3.57 7.86 9.10
C ILE A 180 3.49 6.94 7.87
N ALA A 181 4.04 7.35 6.72
CA ALA A 181 4.02 6.57 5.48
C ALA A 181 4.79 5.24 5.61
N VAL A 182 5.92 5.22 6.33
CA VAL A 182 6.62 3.96 6.67
C VAL A 182 5.73 3.04 7.50
N GLY A 183 5.00 3.59 8.49
CA GLY A 183 4.02 2.83 9.27
C GLY A 183 2.82 2.32 8.47
N LEU A 184 2.48 2.98 7.36
CA LEU A 184 1.48 2.54 6.37
C LEU A 184 2.06 1.61 5.31
N ASP A 185 3.29 1.15 5.52
CA ASP A 185 4.00 0.17 4.69
C ASP A 185 4.45 0.67 3.29
N TYR A 186 4.55 1.98 3.10
CA TYR A 186 5.16 2.52 1.88
C TYR A 186 6.68 2.37 1.91
N GLN A 187 7.26 2.02 0.76
CA GLN A 187 8.69 2.22 0.51
C GLN A 187 8.90 3.69 0.11
N VAL A 188 9.43 4.49 1.04
CA VAL A 188 9.52 5.94 0.88
C VAL A 188 10.91 6.36 0.38
N THR A 189 10.93 7.19 -0.65
CA THR A 189 12.11 7.93 -1.12
C THR A 189 11.83 9.42 -1.02
N VAL A 190 12.74 10.17 -0.40
CA VAL A 190 12.69 11.62 -0.35
C VAL A 190 13.73 12.17 -1.31
N CYS A 191 13.33 13.13 -2.13
CA CYS A 191 14.18 13.79 -3.08
C CYS A 191 14.31 15.27 -2.73
N ASP A 192 15.52 15.72 -2.40
CA ASP A 192 15.82 17.14 -2.24
C ASP A 192 17.28 17.41 -2.66
N PRO A 193 17.52 18.18 -3.73
CA PRO A 193 18.88 18.44 -4.21
C PRO A 193 19.66 19.42 -3.32
N ARG A 194 18.99 20.12 -2.39
CA ARG A 194 19.59 21.14 -1.51
C ARG A 194 20.33 20.48 -0.36
N GLU A 195 21.61 20.80 -0.20
CA GLU A 195 22.49 20.13 0.77
C GLU A 195 22.01 20.34 2.21
N GLU A 196 21.51 21.56 2.50
CA GLU A 196 21.10 22.04 3.82
C GLU A 196 19.96 21.23 4.43
N TYR A 197 19.14 20.58 3.58
CA TYR A 197 18.05 19.74 4.04
C TYR A 197 18.43 18.26 4.16
N SER A 198 19.57 17.86 3.58
CA SER A 198 19.99 16.45 3.47
C SER A 198 20.91 15.99 4.60
N GLU A 199 21.76 16.87 5.15
CA GLU A 199 22.81 16.48 6.11
C GLU A 199 22.25 15.87 7.40
N GLU A 200 21.17 16.42 7.93
CA GLU A 200 20.51 15.94 9.15
C GLU A 200 19.25 15.11 8.87
N TRP A 201 19.05 14.67 7.62
CA TRP A 201 17.89 13.84 7.30
C TRP A 201 18.12 12.39 7.73
N SER A 202 17.47 11.99 8.82
CA SER A 202 17.47 10.60 9.26
C SER A 202 16.08 10.18 9.70
N ILE A 203 15.47 9.30 8.90
CA ILE A 203 14.24 8.59 9.24
C ILE A 203 14.48 7.11 8.91
N PRO A 204 14.40 6.20 9.90
CA PRO A 204 14.56 4.77 9.64
C PRO A 204 13.60 4.29 8.55
N GLY A 205 14.12 3.54 7.58
CA GLY A 205 13.32 2.98 6.48
C GLY A 205 13.02 3.93 5.32
N VAL A 206 13.58 5.15 5.31
CA VAL A 206 13.38 6.13 4.23
C VAL A 206 14.69 6.37 3.48
N ALA A 207 14.66 6.19 2.16
CA ALA A 207 15.78 6.55 1.30
C ALA A 207 15.79 8.07 1.04
N MET A 208 16.96 8.68 1.04
CA MET A 208 17.16 10.08 0.65
C MET A 208 18.02 10.14 -0.61
N VAL A 209 17.58 10.89 -1.61
CA VAL A 209 18.33 11.17 -2.84
C VAL A 209 18.47 12.68 -3.04
N ARG A 210 19.62 13.07 -3.61
CA ARG A 210 19.99 14.47 -3.84
C ARG A 210 20.02 14.84 -5.33
N THR A 211 19.49 13.96 -6.18
CA THR A 211 19.30 14.18 -7.61
C THR A 211 18.24 15.24 -7.86
N MET A 212 18.17 15.77 -9.08
CA MET A 212 17.07 16.63 -9.46
C MET A 212 15.74 15.83 -9.47
N PRO A 213 14.58 16.45 -9.14
CA PRO A 213 13.34 15.71 -8.98
C PRO A 213 12.83 15.01 -10.25
N ASP A 214 12.98 15.62 -11.41
CA ASP A 214 12.69 15.04 -12.74
C ASP A 214 13.56 13.80 -13.02
N ASP A 215 14.87 13.91 -12.81
CA ASP A 215 15.80 12.76 -12.94
C ASP A 215 15.40 11.60 -12.03
N THR A 216 14.98 11.93 -10.80
CA THR A 216 14.55 10.94 -9.82
C THR A 216 13.28 10.22 -10.25
N VAL A 217 12.29 10.96 -10.75
CA VAL A 217 11.05 10.40 -11.29
C VAL A 217 11.36 9.44 -12.45
N MET A 218 12.20 9.85 -13.40
CA MET A 218 12.60 9.03 -14.54
C MET A 218 13.34 7.76 -14.10
N ALA A 219 14.31 7.88 -13.18
CA ALA A 219 15.09 6.75 -12.69
C ALA A 219 14.25 5.73 -11.92
N MET A 220 13.24 6.18 -11.16
CA MET A 220 12.38 5.31 -10.38
C MET A 220 11.42 4.46 -11.21
N LYS A 221 11.18 4.80 -12.49
CA LYS A 221 10.23 4.12 -13.39
C LYS A 221 8.90 3.86 -12.68
N LEU A 222 8.20 4.95 -12.37
CA LEU A 222 6.99 4.90 -11.56
C LEU A 222 5.91 4.04 -12.23
N ASP A 223 5.29 3.15 -11.45
CA ASP A 223 4.24 2.23 -11.87
C ASP A 223 2.90 2.57 -11.17
N GLU A 224 1.84 1.80 -11.41
CA GLU A 224 0.52 1.96 -10.79
C GLU A 224 0.51 1.79 -9.26
N ARG A 225 1.63 1.43 -8.63
CA ARG A 225 1.79 1.35 -7.16
C ARG A 225 2.65 2.47 -6.61
N CYS A 226 3.00 3.47 -7.42
CA CYS A 226 3.73 4.65 -7.00
C CYS A 226 2.80 5.84 -6.70
N ALA A 227 3.12 6.57 -5.63
CA ALA A 227 2.61 7.90 -5.35
C ALA A 227 3.74 8.93 -5.39
N VAL A 228 3.44 10.12 -5.93
CA VAL A 228 4.35 11.28 -5.91
C VAL A 228 3.69 12.42 -5.16
N ILE A 229 4.39 13.00 -4.19
CA ILE A 229 3.87 14.10 -3.37
C ILE A 229 4.90 15.22 -3.33
N ALA A 230 4.57 16.33 -3.98
CA ALA A 230 5.36 17.55 -4.00
C ALA A 230 5.06 18.40 -2.76
N LEU A 231 6.01 18.45 -1.83
CA LEU A 231 5.85 19.13 -0.53
C LEU A 231 6.80 20.31 -0.36
N THR A 232 7.39 20.80 -1.45
CA THR A 232 8.24 21.98 -1.36
C THR A 232 7.40 23.26 -1.41
N HIS A 233 8.05 24.38 -1.10
CA HIS A 233 7.55 25.71 -1.40
C HIS A 233 8.29 26.35 -2.59
N ASP A 234 9.13 25.58 -3.27
CA ASP A 234 9.93 26.01 -4.42
C ASP A 234 9.27 25.50 -5.71
N PRO A 235 8.64 26.39 -6.51
CA PRO A 235 8.04 26.02 -7.78
C PRO A 235 8.98 25.25 -8.70
N LYS A 236 10.28 25.56 -8.69
CA LYS A 236 11.25 24.90 -9.57
C LYS A 236 11.35 23.41 -9.25
N LEU A 237 11.46 23.04 -7.98
CA LEU A 237 11.63 21.64 -7.58
C LEU A 237 10.34 20.86 -7.76
N ASP A 238 9.21 21.42 -7.32
CA ASP A 238 7.93 20.74 -7.48
C ASP A 238 7.56 20.57 -8.95
N ASP A 239 7.66 21.62 -9.76
CA ASP A 239 7.15 21.58 -11.13
C ASP A 239 8.00 20.63 -11.99
N LEU A 240 9.33 20.57 -11.79
CA LEU A 240 10.20 19.56 -12.42
C LEU A 240 9.74 18.13 -12.12
N ALA A 241 9.42 17.84 -10.86
CA ALA A 241 8.92 16.51 -10.48
C ALA A 241 7.56 16.20 -11.12
N LEU A 242 6.64 17.17 -11.08
CA LEU A 242 5.26 17.00 -11.51
C LEU A 242 5.15 16.85 -13.04
N MET A 243 5.97 17.56 -13.80
CA MET A 243 6.05 17.45 -15.26
C MET A 243 6.31 16.01 -15.72
N GLU A 244 7.20 15.30 -15.03
CA GLU A 244 7.50 13.91 -15.36
C GLU A 244 6.54 12.94 -14.68
N ALA A 245 6.16 13.18 -13.43
CA ALA A 245 5.30 12.27 -12.67
C ALA A 245 3.90 12.11 -13.30
N LEU A 246 3.32 13.19 -13.84
CA LEU A 246 1.99 13.18 -14.44
C LEU A 246 1.91 12.34 -15.74
N LYS A 247 3.05 12.09 -16.39
CA LYS A 247 3.16 11.23 -17.58
C LYS A 247 3.26 9.74 -17.23
N THR A 248 3.52 9.41 -15.96
CA THR A 248 3.67 8.02 -15.49
C THR A 248 2.33 7.41 -15.09
N PRO A 249 2.20 6.08 -14.98
CA PRO A 249 1.00 5.43 -14.47
C PRO A 249 0.82 5.51 -12.93
N ALA A 250 1.58 6.34 -12.21
CA ALA A 250 1.44 6.54 -10.75
C ALA A 250 -0.02 6.76 -10.31
N PHE A 251 -0.48 6.02 -9.29
CA PHE A 251 -1.88 6.08 -8.84
C PHE A 251 -2.23 7.41 -8.17
N TYR A 252 -1.23 8.15 -7.69
CA TYR A 252 -1.42 9.43 -7.04
C TYR A 252 -0.27 10.39 -7.37
N VAL A 253 -0.61 11.59 -7.85
CA VAL A 253 0.33 12.68 -8.05
C VAL A 253 -0.28 13.93 -7.43
N GLY A 254 0.34 14.44 -6.37
CA GLY A 254 -0.23 15.53 -5.58
C GLY A 254 0.79 16.62 -5.24
N ALA A 255 0.32 17.85 -5.07
CA ALA A 255 1.13 18.99 -4.64
C ALA A 255 0.52 19.78 -3.48
N LEU A 256 1.39 20.14 -2.53
CA LEU A 256 1.07 21.09 -1.48
C LEU A 256 0.84 22.49 -2.08
N GLY A 257 -0.06 23.26 -1.46
CA GLY A 257 -0.20 24.68 -1.75
C GLY A 257 -1.57 25.24 -1.38
N SER A 258 -1.67 26.56 -1.28
CA SER A 258 -2.98 27.22 -1.24
C SER A 258 -3.76 27.00 -2.55
N ARG A 259 -5.06 27.29 -2.58
CA ARG A 259 -5.86 27.27 -3.83
C ARG A 259 -5.22 28.13 -4.92
N ARG A 260 -4.78 29.34 -4.56
CA ARG A 260 -4.07 30.25 -5.47
C ARG A 260 -2.77 29.64 -5.99
N ASN A 261 -1.96 29.04 -5.10
CA ASN A 261 -0.69 28.44 -5.52
C ASN A 261 -0.91 27.25 -6.47
N ASN A 262 -1.94 26.44 -6.22
CA ASN A 262 -2.31 25.33 -7.10
C ASN A 262 -2.84 25.81 -8.46
N ALA A 263 -3.67 26.85 -8.50
CA ALA A 263 -4.11 27.45 -9.76
C ALA A 263 -2.91 27.95 -10.59
N ASN A 264 -2.01 28.73 -9.96
CA ASN A 264 -0.80 29.21 -10.63
C ASN A 264 0.12 28.06 -11.08
N ARG A 265 0.18 26.98 -10.30
CA ARG A 265 0.94 25.77 -10.65
C ARG A 265 0.36 25.11 -11.90
N ARG A 266 -0.96 24.95 -11.97
CA ARG A 266 -1.63 24.40 -13.16
C ARG A 266 -1.37 25.25 -14.41
N GLU A 267 -1.42 26.58 -14.30
CA GLU A 267 -1.10 27.45 -15.42
C GLU A 267 0.35 27.29 -15.90
N ARG A 268 1.32 27.24 -14.98
CA ARG A 268 2.72 26.95 -15.35
C ARG A 268 2.85 25.57 -15.99
N LEU A 269 2.21 24.55 -15.42
CA LEU A 269 2.27 23.17 -15.94
C LEU A 269 1.68 23.03 -17.35
N LYS A 270 0.69 23.85 -17.74
CA LYS A 270 0.14 23.86 -19.11
C LYS A 270 1.14 24.36 -20.15
N GLU A 271 2.15 25.12 -19.76
CA GLU A 271 3.22 25.58 -20.66
C GLU A 271 4.22 24.46 -20.98
N PHE A 272 4.16 23.35 -20.24
CA PHE A 272 4.94 22.14 -20.48
C PHE A 272 4.05 21.11 -21.18
N ASP A 273 4.64 20.26 -22.02
CA ASP A 273 4.00 19.26 -22.90
C ASP A 273 3.21 18.18 -22.13
N LEU A 274 2.13 18.61 -21.47
CA LEU A 274 1.19 17.83 -20.68
C LEU A 274 -0.20 18.01 -21.31
N SER A 275 -0.87 16.90 -21.57
CA SER A 275 -2.26 16.91 -21.96
C SER A 275 -3.17 17.35 -20.82
N ASP A 276 -4.37 17.85 -21.15
CA ASP A 276 -5.40 18.16 -20.16
C ASP A 276 -5.75 16.95 -19.28
N ALA A 277 -5.69 15.74 -19.85
CA ALA A 277 -5.94 14.48 -19.14
C ALA A 277 -4.86 14.19 -18.08
N GLU A 278 -3.58 14.42 -18.41
CA GLU A 278 -2.49 14.27 -17.45
C GLU A 278 -2.59 15.35 -16.36
N LEU A 279 -2.86 16.59 -16.72
CA LEU A 279 -3.00 17.68 -15.75
C LEU A 279 -4.20 17.49 -14.81
N ALA A 280 -5.29 16.88 -15.29
CA ALA A 280 -6.47 16.55 -14.48
C ALA A 280 -6.16 15.55 -13.35
N ARG A 281 -5.10 14.73 -13.49
CA ARG A 281 -4.66 13.79 -12.45
C ARG A 281 -3.94 14.47 -11.28
N LEU A 282 -3.53 15.73 -11.41
CA LEU A 282 -2.85 16.45 -10.34
C LEU A 282 -3.83 16.72 -9.18
N HIS A 283 -3.53 16.18 -8.00
CA HIS A 283 -4.20 16.49 -6.75
C HIS A 283 -3.62 17.77 -6.14
N GLY A 284 -4.46 18.74 -5.79
CA GLY A 284 -3.97 20.00 -5.27
C GLY A 284 -5.08 20.99 -4.96
N PRO A 285 -5.20 21.51 -3.71
CA PRO A 285 -4.36 21.20 -2.55
C PRO A 285 -4.50 19.75 -2.06
N VAL A 286 -3.37 19.09 -1.80
CA VAL A 286 -3.37 17.71 -1.27
C VAL A 286 -3.99 17.59 0.12
N GLY A 287 -4.56 16.43 0.37
CA GLY A 287 -5.14 16.00 1.64
C GLY A 287 -6.66 16.17 1.72
N ILE A 288 -7.25 15.45 2.69
CA ILE A 288 -8.66 15.63 3.06
C ILE A 288 -8.86 16.76 4.06
N TYR A 289 -9.99 17.44 3.97
CA TYR A 289 -10.34 18.51 4.88
C TYR A 289 -10.73 17.98 6.25
N ILE A 290 -9.76 18.02 7.17
CA ILE A 290 -9.96 17.72 8.60
C ILE A 290 -9.67 18.94 9.49
N GLY A 291 -9.54 20.13 8.89
CA GLY A 291 -9.19 21.35 9.61
C GLY A 291 -7.74 21.40 10.11
N SER A 292 -6.84 20.60 9.52
CA SER A 292 -5.42 20.50 9.87
C SER A 292 -4.70 21.85 9.83
N ARG A 293 -3.87 22.12 10.84
CA ARG A 293 -3.06 23.34 11.00
C ARG A 293 -1.59 23.05 11.23
N THR A 294 -1.28 21.96 11.91
CA THR A 294 0.11 21.59 12.23
C THR A 294 0.69 20.64 11.18
N PRO A 295 2.03 20.59 10.98
CA PRO A 295 2.66 19.63 10.08
C PRO A 295 2.22 18.16 10.25
N PRO A 296 2.13 17.58 11.47
CA PRO A 296 1.65 16.20 11.63
C PRO A 296 0.17 16.04 11.25
N GLU A 297 -0.71 16.99 11.56
CA GLU A 297 -2.11 16.95 11.12
C GLU A 297 -2.24 17.01 9.59
N ILE A 298 -1.41 17.85 8.95
CA ILE A 298 -1.37 17.96 7.48
C ILE A 298 -0.86 16.65 6.88
N ALA A 299 0.15 16.02 7.48
CA ALA A 299 0.64 14.71 7.04
C ALA A 299 -0.46 13.63 7.10
N ILE A 300 -1.25 13.58 8.19
CA ILE A 300 -2.40 12.67 8.32
C ILE A 300 -3.44 12.98 7.25
N SER A 301 -3.77 14.25 7.03
CA SER A 301 -4.71 14.70 5.99
C SER A 301 -4.29 14.22 4.59
N ILE A 302 -3.01 14.37 4.24
CA ILE A 302 -2.45 13.92 2.96
C ILE A 302 -2.50 12.40 2.85
N LEU A 303 -2.00 11.67 3.85
CA LEU A 303 -1.95 10.21 3.79
C LEU A 303 -3.34 9.56 3.82
N ALA A 304 -4.33 10.20 4.42
CA ALA A 304 -5.72 9.76 4.33
C ALA A 304 -6.27 9.89 2.90
N GLU A 305 -5.97 10.98 2.18
CA GLU A 305 -6.32 11.12 0.76
C GLU A 305 -5.60 10.07 -0.10
N VAL A 306 -4.29 9.91 0.08
CA VAL A 306 -3.49 8.91 -0.65
C VAL A 306 -4.01 7.50 -0.40
N THR A 307 -4.38 7.17 0.83
CA THR A 307 -4.94 5.86 1.18
C THR A 307 -6.32 5.64 0.55
N ALA A 308 -7.16 6.67 0.51
CA ALA A 308 -8.44 6.61 -0.20
C ALA A 308 -8.22 6.34 -1.70
N ALA A 309 -7.29 7.06 -2.34
CA ALA A 309 -6.93 6.86 -3.75
C ALA A 309 -6.39 5.43 -4.01
N LYS A 310 -5.45 4.96 -3.18
CA LYS A 310 -4.91 3.58 -3.24
C LYS A 310 -6.02 2.51 -3.18
N ASN A 311 -7.07 2.75 -2.40
CA ASN A 311 -8.16 1.80 -2.19
C ASN A 311 -9.36 2.04 -3.13
N GLY A 312 -9.25 2.93 -4.12
CA GLY A 312 -10.34 3.24 -5.05
C GLY A 312 -11.54 3.95 -4.42
N VAL A 313 -11.37 4.57 -3.24
CA VAL A 313 -12.43 5.27 -2.52
C VAL A 313 -12.56 6.68 -3.08
N SER A 314 -13.73 6.97 -3.68
CA SER A 314 -14.07 8.32 -4.13
C SER A 314 -14.42 9.22 -2.93
N LEU A 315 -13.65 10.28 -2.75
CA LEU A 315 -13.89 11.26 -1.69
C LEU A 315 -14.95 12.28 -2.10
N PRO A 316 -15.99 12.52 -1.28
CA PRO A 316 -16.93 13.61 -1.49
C PRO A 316 -16.21 14.96 -1.59
N THR A 317 -16.71 15.85 -2.45
CA THR A 317 -16.12 17.21 -2.64
C THR A 317 -16.02 18.01 -1.34
N ILE A 318 -16.94 17.81 -0.38
CA ILE A 318 -16.90 18.46 0.93
C ILE A 318 -15.74 17.98 1.82
N LEU A 319 -15.16 16.80 1.54
CA LEU A 319 -13.97 16.30 2.21
C LEU A 319 -12.69 16.66 1.46
N GLN A 320 -12.76 17.22 0.25
CA GLN A 320 -11.59 17.77 -0.42
C GLN A 320 -11.26 19.16 0.16
N VAL A 321 -9.98 19.46 0.37
CA VAL A 321 -9.55 20.73 0.99
C VAL A 321 -10.09 21.96 0.27
N GLU A 322 -10.13 21.92 -1.06
CA GLU A 322 -10.69 23.00 -1.87
C GLU A 322 -12.21 23.17 -1.67
N GLY A 323 -12.98 22.09 -1.85
CA GLY A 323 -14.44 22.13 -1.74
C GLY A 323 -14.91 22.52 -0.33
N ALA A 324 -14.27 21.98 0.70
CA ALA A 324 -14.60 22.30 2.09
C ALA A 324 -14.34 23.77 2.46
N LYS A 325 -13.20 24.33 1.99
CA LYS A 325 -12.87 25.74 2.23
C LYS A 325 -13.83 26.66 1.49
N ALA A 326 -14.20 26.33 0.26
CA ALA A 326 -15.21 27.08 -0.50
C ALA A 326 -16.57 27.08 0.21
N ALA A 327 -17.04 25.91 0.68
CA ALA A 327 -18.28 25.81 1.43
C ALA A 327 -18.27 26.65 2.73
N ARG A 328 -17.14 26.68 3.45
CA ARG A 328 -16.98 27.51 4.65
C ARG A 328 -16.98 29.00 4.36
N GLU A 329 -16.33 29.44 3.28
CA GLU A 329 -16.35 30.85 2.85
C GLU A 329 -17.77 31.30 2.48
N ILE A 330 -18.51 30.47 1.75
CA ILE A 330 -19.91 30.73 1.43
C ILE A 330 -20.74 30.85 2.71
N ALA A 331 -20.57 29.92 3.66
CA ALA A 331 -21.28 29.96 4.94
C ALA A 331 -20.92 31.20 5.79
N ALA A 332 -19.63 31.57 5.84
CA ALA A 332 -19.17 32.76 6.57
C ALA A 332 -19.69 34.06 5.94
N ASN A 333 -19.71 34.15 4.61
CA ASN A 333 -20.26 35.30 3.89
C ASN A 333 -21.78 35.41 4.07
N ALA A 334 -22.51 34.29 4.06
CA ALA A 334 -23.94 34.27 4.34
C ALA A 334 -24.25 34.75 5.78
N ALA A 335 -23.51 34.27 6.77
CA ALA A 335 -23.65 34.71 8.17
C ALA A 335 -23.32 36.21 8.35
N SER A 336 -22.34 36.72 7.61
CA SER A 336 -21.95 38.15 7.63
C SER A 336 -23.01 39.04 6.96
N SER A 337 -23.68 38.55 5.91
CA SER A 337 -24.73 39.29 5.20
C SER A 337 -26.05 39.40 5.98
N CYS A 338 -26.36 38.44 6.85
CA CYS A 338 -27.53 38.49 7.73
C CYS A 338 -27.34 39.39 8.96
N ALA A 339 -26.11 39.86 9.25
CA ALA A 339 -25.79 40.65 10.43
C ALA A 339 -25.80 42.18 10.18
N ALA A 340 -26.17 42.64 8.99
CA ALA A 340 -26.36 44.07 8.72
C ALA A 340 -27.79 44.49 9.09
N PRO A 341 -28.02 45.24 10.19
CA PRO A 341 -29.33 45.84 10.43
C PRO A 341 -29.62 46.88 9.34
N GLN A 342 -30.80 46.79 8.73
CA GLN A 342 -31.38 47.91 8.01
C GLN A 342 -31.59 49.03 9.05
N THR A 343 -31.06 50.21 8.70
CA THR A 343 -31.01 51.47 9.45
C THR A 343 -32.26 51.82 10.26
#